data_AF-A0A0F8WYM3-F1
#
_entry.id   AF-A0A0F8WYM3-F1
#
_cell.length_a   1.000
_cell.length_b   1.000
_cell.length_c   1.000
_cell.angle_alpha   90.00
_cell.angle_beta   90.00
_cell.angle_gamma   90.00
#
_symmetry.space_group_name_H-M   'P 1'
#
loop_
_entity.id
_entity.type
_entity.pdbx_description
1 polymer ?
#
loop_
_entity_poly.entity_id
_entity_poly.type
_entity_poly.pdbx_seq_one_letter_code
_entity_poly.pdbx_strand_id
1 'polypeptide(L)'
;MTFLPPQDNLISGVGKADADIMIVGDCPSIQAVKEHRPIAAPAEGVLEACLHQAGLTKSEIFITNLIKDDTRVEKYWNERSKKVIANIDDFEMILDVEIGSTEPKVVVAMGELPAYVLTGNGSTTKTRGYPFLHKPTNNAPEVIVIPVLHPQKMIWGNYIWRYYLSHDLSKARELALDPELLYQPEIKTFIPKTFAEAVSMLAEISKYDKVSVDIEIDNFEVSCIGFSVRPDCAFSIPTDMRWTLEEEVTLWNCIAAILGNSDITKIGQNFIFDIHFLAYKMNIITRGPIIDTMMAHSILYPDFLKSLNFLGSVYTKQPYWKDMVKFKDIKAES
;
A
#
# COMPACT_ATOMS: atom_id res chain seq x y z
N MET A 1 25.05 15.41 -25.03
CA MET A 1 26.01 14.31 -24.89
C MET A 1 25.62 13.54 -23.64
N THR A 2 24.90 12.45 -23.83
CA THR A 2 24.58 11.46 -22.80
C THR A 2 25.90 10.79 -22.41
N PHE A 3 26.35 11.04 -21.18
CA PHE A 3 27.46 10.29 -20.60
C PHE A 3 26.92 8.92 -20.20
N LEU A 4 26.80 8.00 -21.16
CA LEU A 4 26.76 6.59 -20.81
C LEU A 4 28.19 6.21 -20.38
N PRO A 5 28.38 5.66 -19.17
CA PRO A 5 29.70 5.20 -18.74
C PRO A 5 30.24 4.15 -19.74
N PRO A 6 31.56 4.00 -19.87
CA PRO A 6 32.13 2.94 -20.69
C PRO A 6 31.56 1.57 -20.25
N GLN A 7 31.14 0.75 -21.23
CA GLN A 7 30.42 -0.51 -21.03
C GLN A 7 31.14 -1.51 -20.10
N ASP A 8 32.46 -1.41 -19.94
CA ASP A 8 33.27 -2.30 -19.10
C ASP A 8 33.01 -2.17 -17.57
N ASN A 9 32.29 -1.15 -17.12
CA ASN A 9 31.99 -0.94 -15.69
C ASN A 9 30.52 -1.18 -15.31
N LEU A 10 29.67 -1.62 -16.24
CA LEU A 10 28.25 -1.87 -15.95
C LEU A 10 28.08 -3.24 -15.29
N ILE A 11 27.36 -3.26 -14.18
CA ILE A 11 27.05 -4.48 -13.43
C ILE A 11 25.70 -5.00 -13.92
N SER A 12 25.73 -6.18 -14.54
CA SER A 12 24.54 -6.92 -14.93
C SER A 12 23.84 -7.55 -13.73
N GLY A 13 22.53 -7.80 -13.88
CA GLY A 13 21.78 -8.61 -12.93
C GLY A 13 22.28 -10.06 -12.85
N VAL A 14 22.02 -10.71 -11.71
CA VAL A 14 22.41 -12.09 -11.43
C VAL A 14 21.23 -12.86 -10.84
N GLY A 15 21.12 -14.15 -11.16
CA GLY A 15 20.07 -15.03 -10.64
C GLY A 15 19.45 -15.91 -11.71
N LYS A 16 18.25 -16.41 -11.45
CA LYS A 16 17.48 -17.23 -12.40
C LYS A 16 17.00 -16.35 -13.56
N ALA A 17 17.23 -16.76 -14.81
CA ALA A 17 16.93 -15.97 -15.99
C ALA A 17 15.42 -15.82 -16.25
N ASP A 18 14.62 -16.82 -15.89
CA ASP A 18 13.15 -16.87 -15.95
C ASP A 18 12.56 -16.82 -14.52
N ALA A 19 13.06 -15.90 -13.70
CA ALA A 19 12.59 -15.75 -12.32
C ALA A 19 11.20 -15.10 -12.28
N ASP A 20 10.24 -15.73 -11.57
CA ASP A 20 8.93 -15.12 -11.31
C ASP A 20 9.03 -13.84 -10.47
N ILE A 21 10.13 -13.68 -9.71
CA ILE A 21 10.43 -12.52 -8.87
C ILE A 21 11.76 -11.89 -9.28
N MET A 22 11.70 -10.62 -9.62
CA MET A 22 12.86 -9.77 -9.89
C MET A 22 13.03 -8.73 -8.78
N ILE A 23 14.24 -8.59 -8.23
CA ILE A 23 14.57 -7.60 -7.21
C ILE A 23 15.42 -6.50 -7.84
N VAL A 24 15.03 -5.24 -7.64
CA VAL A 24 15.70 -4.06 -8.21
C VAL A 24 16.14 -3.14 -7.08
N GLY A 25 17.45 -3.01 -6.88
CA GLY A 25 18.05 -2.02 -5.96
C GLY A 25 18.32 -0.66 -6.61
N ASP A 26 18.81 0.29 -5.81
CA ASP A 26 19.16 1.65 -6.27
C ASP A 26 20.40 1.62 -7.19
N CYS A 27 21.57 1.36 -6.61
CA CYS A 27 22.86 1.31 -7.28
C CYS A 27 23.80 0.32 -6.53
N PRO A 28 24.75 -0.33 -7.21
CA PRO A 28 25.74 -1.17 -6.55
C PRO A 28 26.66 -0.36 -5.61
N SER A 29 27.10 -0.99 -4.53
CA SER A 29 28.11 -0.42 -3.63
C SER A 29 29.52 -0.58 -4.21
N ILE A 30 30.49 0.16 -3.68
CA ILE A 30 31.92 0.01 -4.05
C ILE A 30 32.40 -1.44 -3.94
N GLN A 31 31.91 -2.17 -2.92
CA GLN A 31 32.25 -3.58 -2.75
C GLN A 31 31.59 -4.45 -3.81
N ALA A 32 30.32 -4.18 -4.13
CA ALA A 32 29.56 -4.89 -5.17
C ALA A 32 30.17 -4.70 -6.56
N VAL A 33 30.70 -3.50 -6.85
CA VAL A 33 31.45 -3.19 -8.09
C VAL A 33 32.73 -4.03 -8.17
N LYS A 34 33.50 -4.13 -7.08
CA LYS A 34 34.70 -4.99 -7.05
C LYS A 34 34.36 -6.45 -7.29
N GLU A 35 33.24 -6.91 -6.74
CA GLU A 35 32.75 -8.28 -6.86
C GLU A 35 31.99 -8.55 -8.17
N HIS A 36 31.77 -7.53 -9.00
CA HIS A 36 30.97 -7.59 -10.22
C HIS A 36 29.57 -8.20 -9.98
N ARG A 37 28.92 -7.76 -8.90
CA ARG A 37 27.59 -8.21 -8.47
C ARG A 37 26.68 -7.02 -8.16
N PRO A 38 25.36 -7.15 -8.32
CA PRO A 38 24.41 -6.07 -8.01
C PRO A 38 24.43 -5.66 -6.53
N ILE A 39 24.55 -6.63 -5.64
CA ILE A 39 24.56 -6.41 -4.20
C ILE A 39 25.70 -7.21 -3.58
N ALA A 40 26.30 -6.67 -2.52
CA ALA A 40 27.35 -7.32 -1.76
C ALA A 40 27.16 -7.04 -0.25
N ALA A 41 27.99 -7.68 0.57
CA ALA A 41 28.00 -7.46 2.01
C ALA A 41 28.24 -5.96 2.37
N PRO A 42 27.60 -5.44 3.43
CA PRO A 42 26.77 -6.15 4.41
C PRO A 42 25.27 -6.20 4.07
N ALA A 43 24.81 -5.40 3.10
CA ALA A 43 23.39 -5.30 2.74
C ALA A 43 22.83 -6.64 2.23
N GLU A 44 23.65 -7.36 1.47
CA GLU A 44 23.31 -8.69 0.96
C GLU A 44 22.93 -9.67 2.07
N GLY A 45 23.65 -9.67 3.21
CA GLY A 45 23.37 -10.58 4.32
C GLY A 45 22.03 -10.27 5.01
N VAL A 46 21.65 -8.99 5.06
CA VAL A 46 20.32 -8.59 5.56
C VAL A 46 19.22 -9.03 4.60
N LEU A 47 19.41 -8.82 3.30
CA LEU A 47 18.46 -9.24 2.28
C LEU A 47 18.27 -10.76 2.31
N GLU A 48 19.35 -11.53 2.39
CA GLU A 48 19.32 -12.99 2.43
C GLU A 48 18.56 -13.51 3.66
N ALA A 49 18.78 -12.93 4.83
CA ALA A 49 18.02 -13.28 6.02
C ALA A 49 16.51 -13.02 5.86
N CYS A 50 16.13 -11.89 5.25
CA CYS A 50 14.73 -11.55 5.00
C CYS A 50 14.09 -12.43 3.92
N LEU A 51 14.83 -12.79 2.87
CA LEU A 51 14.39 -13.74 1.84
C LEU A 51 14.09 -15.10 2.47
N HIS A 52 15.00 -15.63 3.29
CA HIS A 52 14.79 -16.90 3.99
C HIS A 52 13.55 -16.85 4.89
N GLN A 53 13.33 -15.75 5.61
CA GLN A 53 12.15 -15.57 6.44
C GLN A 53 10.85 -15.50 5.62
N ALA A 54 10.90 -14.97 4.40
CA ALA A 54 9.79 -14.96 3.45
C ALA A 54 9.59 -16.30 2.71
N GLY A 55 10.44 -17.29 2.95
CA GLY A 55 10.41 -18.58 2.24
C GLY A 55 10.89 -18.49 0.79
N LEU A 56 11.82 -17.58 0.50
CA LEU A 56 12.48 -17.40 -0.79
C LEU A 56 13.98 -17.72 -0.68
N THR A 57 14.57 -18.17 -1.78
CA THR A 57 16.03 -18.35 -1.90
C THR A 57 16.60 -17.50 -3.03
N LYS A 58 17.90 -17.16 -2.95
CA LYS A 58 18.58 -16.39 -4.01
C LYS A 58 18.58 -17.11 -5.37
N SER A 59 18.52 -18.43 -5.38
CA SER A 59 18.48 -19.24 -6.60
C SER A 59 17.16 -19.15 -7.37
N GLU A 60 16.08 -18.68 -6.73
CA GLU A 60 14.74 -18.60 -7.33
C GLU A 60 14.42 -17.20 -7.88
N ILE A 61 15.28 -16.22 -7.61
CA ILE A 61 15.06 -14.81 -7.94
C ILE A 61 16.10 -14.30 -8.92
N PHE A 62 15.79 -13.18 -9.57
CA PHE A 62 16.74 -12.37 -10.33
C PHE A 62 17.00 -11.07 -9.58
N ILE A 63 18.26 -10.67 -9.37
CA ILE A 63 18.61 -9.44 -8.66
C ILE A 63 19.36 -8.53 -9.62
N THR A 64 18.98 -7.26 -9.66
CA THR A 64 19.63 -6.21 -10.45
C THR A 64 19.57 -4.87 -9.70
N ASN A 65 20.15 -3.82 -10.28
CA ASN A 65 19.95 -2.45 -9.83
C ASN A 65 19.43 -1.58 -10.98
N LEU A 66 18.74 -0.50 -10.64
CA LEU A 66 18.34 0.53 -11.60
C LEU A 66 19.58 1.22 -12.20
N ILE A 67 20.47 1.73 -11.35
CA ILE A 67 21.76 2.29 -11.76
C ILE A 67 22.77 1.14 -11.82
N LYS A 68 23.42 0.97 -12.98
CA LYS A 68 24.28 -0.18 -13.27
C LYS A 68 25.74 -0.02 -12.82
N ASP A 69 26.13 1.15 -12.34
CA ASP A 69 27.49 1.46 -11.90
C ASP A 69 27.50 2.04 -10.48
N ASP A 70 28.68 2.43 -9.97
CA ASP A 70 28.82 3.01 -8.63
C ASP A 70 28.31 4.46 -8.51
N THR A 71 27.57 4.95 -9.52
CA THR A 71 27.01 6.29 -9.47
C THR A 71 25.98 6.39 -8.36
N ARG A 72 26.28 7.32 -7.45
CA ARG A 72 25.46 7.64 -6.28
C ARG A 72 24.04 8.08 -6.66
N VAL A 73 23.06 7.45 -6.02
CA VAL A 73 21.62 7.73 -6.18
C VAL A 73 21.27 9.20 -5.94
N GLU A 74 22.00 9.90 -5.06
CA GLU A 74 21.76 11.30 -4.71
C GLU A 74 22.04 12.28 -5.87
N LYS A 75 22.66 11.83 -6.96
CA LYS A 75 22.78 12.62 -8.19
C LYS A 75 21.45 12.72 -8.95
N TYR A 76 20.55 11.76 -8.76
CA TYR A 76 19.30 11.62 -9.50
C TYR A 76 18.06 11.76 -8.62
N TRP A 77 18.18 11.44 -7.32
CA TRP A 77 17.07 11.46 -6.37
C TRP A 77 17.33 12.37 -5.18
N ASN A 78 16.36 13.23 -4.85
CA ASN A 78 16.36 13.98 -3.61
C ASN A 78 15.43 13.33 -2.58
N GLU A 79 16.01 12.63 -1.60
CA GLU A 79 15.27 11.93 -0.53
C GLU A 79 14.35 12.88 0.27
N ARG A 80 14.66 14.17 0.40
CA ARG A 80 13.86 15.11 1.21
C ARG A 80 12.62 15.59 0.45
N SER A 81 12.79 15.99 -0.81
CA SER A 81 11.69 16.48 -1.63
C SER A 81 10.92 15.38 -2.34
N LYS A 82 11.42 14.14 -2.34
CA LYS A 82 10.88 12.98 -3.07
C LYS A 82 10.73 13.28 -4.57
N LYS A 83 11.77 13.88 -5.15
CA LYS A 83 11.79 14.28 -6.56
C LYS A 83 13.05 13.81 -7.25
N VAL A 84 12.88 13.48 -8.53
CA VAL A 84 13.96 13.32 -9.49
C VAL A 84 14.58 14.69 -9.77
N ILE A 85 15.91 14.74 -9.81
CA ILE A 85 16.69 15.98 -10.01
C ILE A 85 17.61 15.92 -11.25
N ALA A 86 17.66 14.79 -11.95
CA ALA A 86 18.40 14.59 -13.20
C ALA A 86 17.69 13.56 -14.10
N ASN A 87 18.03 13.49 -15.38
CA ASN A 87 17.42 12.52 -16.30
C ASN A 87 17.74 11.08 -15.86
N ILE A 88 16.71 10.23 -15.85
CA ILE A 88 16.75 8.82 -15.44
C ILE A 88 16.22 7.89 -16.54
N ASP A 89 15.84 8.42 -17.71
CA ASP A 89 15.15 7.71 -18.79
C ASP A 89 16.01 6.55 -19.30
N ASP A 90 17.32 6.77 -19.43
CA ASP A 90 18.28 5.73 -19.84
C ASP A 90 18.26 4.54 -18.87
N PHE A 91 18.12 4.77 -17.56
CA PHE A 91 18.07 3.70 -16.56
C PHE A 91 16.75 2.93 -16.61
N GLU A 92 15.63 3.64 -16.79
CA GLU A 92 14.31 3.04 -16.96
C GLU A 92 14.27 2.15 -18.21
N MET A 93 14.77 2.63 -19.35
CA MET A 93 14.82 1.85 -20.58
C MET A 93 15.65 0.57 -20.42
N ILE A 94 16.82 0.64 -19.77
CA ILE A 94 17.64 -0.54 -19.51
C ILE A 94 16.92 -1.53 -18.59
N LEU A 95 16.27 -1.03 -17.53
CA LEU A 95 15.54 -1.87 -16.59
C LEU A 95 14.34 -2.56 -17.26
N ASP A 96 13.60 -1.84 -18.10
CA ASP A 96 12.47 -2.42 -18.85
C ASP A 96 12.93 -3.51 -19.81
N VAL A 97 14.11 -3.39 -20.42
CA VAL A 97 14.71 -4.46 -21.22
C VAL A 97 15.02 -5.70 -20.38
N GLU A 98 15.54 -5.52 -19.16
CA GLU A 98 15.77 -6.65 -18.24
C GLU A 98 14.45 -7.29 -17.77
N ILE A 99 13.43 -6.48 -17.48
CA ILE A 99 12.08 -6.96 -17.14
C ILE A 99 11.50 -7.76 -18.32
N GLY A 100 11.59 -7.24 -19.55
CA GLY A 100 11.09 -7.92 -20.74
C GLY A 100 11.88 -9.19 -21.10
N SER A 101 13.14 -9.30 -20.68
CA SER A 101 13.95 -10.50 -20.90
C SER A 101 13.72 -11.57 -19.83
N THR A 102 13.45 -11.15 -18.59
CA THR A 102 13.22 -12.05 -17.44
C THR A 102 11.77 -12.50 -17.36
N GLU A 103 10.85 -11.69 -17.88
CA GLU A 103 9.39 -11.84 -17.80
C GLU A 103 8.88 -12.14 -16.37
N PRO A 104 9.28 -11.34 -15.34
CA PRO A 104 8.88 -11.60 -13.97
C PRO A 104 7.40 -11.29 -13.79
N LYS A 105 6.73 -12.03 -12.91
CA LYS A 105 5.36 -11.70 -12.47
C LYS A 105 5.37 -10.55 -11.47
N VAL A 106 6.39 -10.50 -10.63
CA VAL A 106 6.55 -9.48 -9.57
C VAL A 106 7.94 -8.87 -9.59
N VAL A 107 8.00 -7.53 -9.56
CA VAL A 107 9.21 -6.75 -9.38
C VAL A 107 9.22 -6.13 -7.97
N VAL A 108 10.23 -6.46 -7.18
CA VAL A 108 10.45 -5.89 -5.84
C VAL A 108 11.40 -4.69 -5.97
N ALA A 109 10.86 -3.49 -5.82
CA ALA A 109 11.61 -2.24 -5.93
C ALA A 109 12.19 -1.85 -4.55
N MET A 110 13.47 -2.13 -4.32
CA MET A 110 14.16 -1.83 -3.07
C MET A 110 14.71 -0.40 -3.11
N GLY A 111 14.12 0.50 -2.32
CA GLY A 111 14.58 1.89 -2.24
C GLY A 111 13.67 2.86 -2.98
N GLU A 112 13.95 4.15 -2.80
CA GLU A 112 13.04 5.22 -3.21
C GLU A 112 13.09 5.51 -4.71
N LEU A 113 14.27 5.47 -5.31
CA LEU A 113 14.42 5.74 -6.74
C LEU A 113 13.81 4.63 -7.61
N PRO A 114 14.12 3.32 -7.44
CA PRO A 114 13.48 2.27 -8.24
C PRO A 114 11.97 2.21 -7.98
N ALA A 115 11.53 2.46 -6.74
CA ALA A 115 10.09 2.58 -6.46
C ALA A 115 9.47 3.76 -7.23
N TYR A 116 10.12 4.91 -7.28
CA TYR A 116 9.63 6.05 -8.04
C TYR A 116 9.57 5.76 -9.54
N VAL A 117 10.64 5.20 -10.13
CA VAL A 117 10.69 4.87 -11.55
C VAL A 117 9.55 3.93 -11.94
N LEU A 118 9.34 2.89 -11.15
CA LEU A 118 8.38 1.82 -11.48
C LEU A 118 6.93 2.12 -11.06
N THR A 119 6.70 3.08 -10.16
CA THR A 119 5.34 3.32 -9.60
C THR A 119 4.89 4.77 -9.61
N GLY A 120 5.78 5.71 -9.96
CA GLY A 120 5.58 7.14 -9.78
C GLY A 120 5.63 7.62 -8.32
N ASN A 121 5.84 6.73 -7.34
CA ASN A 121 5.85 7.07 -5.92
C ASN A 121 7.10 6.57 -5.19
N GLY A 122 8.02 7.49 -4.91
CA GLY A 122 9.28 7.20 -4.20
C GLY A 122 9.18 7.23 -2.67
N SER A 123 7.99 7.40 -2.09
CA SER A 123 7.82 7.43 -0.63
C SER A 123 7.67 6.02 -0.05
N THR A 124 8.73 5.22 -0.09
CA THR A 124 8.72 3.80 0.34
C THR A 124 8.17 3.58 1.76
N THR A 125 8.39 4.50 2.70
CA THR A 125 7.80 4.38 4.05
C THR A 125 6.27 4.43 4.06
N LYS A 126 5.64 5.01 3.04
CA LYS A 126 4.18 5.04 2.84
C LYS A 126 3.70 3.91 1.94
N THR A 127 4.45 3.62 0.87
CA THR A 127 4.00 2.72 -0.20
C THR A 127 4.53 1.30 -0.09
N ARG A 128 5.46 1.01 0.84
CA ARG A 128 6.02 -0.33 0.97
C ARG A 128 4.94 -1.38 1.14
N GLY A 129 5.12 -2.53 0.50
CA GLY A 129 4.20 -3.67 0.55
C GLY A 129 2.86 -3.47 -0.13
N TYR A 130 2.58 -2.31 -0.72
CA TYR A 130 1.46 -2.14 -1.63
C TYR A 130 1.86 -2.59 -3.04
N PRO A 131 1.01 -3.35 -3.73
CA PRO A 131 1.21 -3.65 -5.14
C PRO A 131 0.87 -2.45 -6.02
N PHE A 132 1.62 -2.26 -7.08
CA PHE A 132 1.40 -1.33 -8.17
C PHE A 132 1.46 -2.10 -9.49
N LEU A 133 0.93 -1.51 -10.55
CA LEU A 133 1.08 -2.02 -11.90
C LEU A 133 2.06 -1.12 -12.66
N HIS A 134 3.07 -1.73 -13.26
CA HIS A 134 4.03 -1.06 -14.13
C HIS A 134 3.90 -1.60 -15.54
N LYS A 135 3.78 -0.69 -16.50
CA LYS A 135 3.77 -1.02 -17.92
C LYS A 135 5.12 -0.63 -18.53
N PRO A 136 5.99 -1.59 -18.87
CA PRO A 136 7.28 -1.31 -19.47
C PRO A 136 7.18 -0.52 -20.79
N THR A 137 8.16 0.35 -21.03
CA THR A 137 8.26 1.19 -22.24
C THR A 137 8.54 0.38 -23.51
N ASN A 138 9.05 -0.84 -23.39
CA ASN A 138 9.43 -1.73 -24.49
C ASN A 138 8.31 -2.67 -24.97
N ASN A 139 7.05 -2.39 -24.64
CA ASN A 139 5.88 -3.22 -24.92
C ASN A 139 5.90 -4.62 -24.26
N ALA A 140 6.75 -4.85 -23.25
CA ALA A 140 6.64 -6.04 -22.43
C ALA A 140 5.28 -6.04 -21.67
N PRO A 141 4.80 -7.22 -21.23
CA PRO A 141 3.60 -7.32 -20.42
C PRO A 141 3.68 -6.45 -19.16
N GLU A 142 2.51 -6.03 -18.67
CA GLU A 142 2.40 -5.32 -17.40
C GLU A 142 2.86 -6.23 -16.25
N VAL A 143 3.61 -5.68 -15.31
CA VAL A 143 4.16 -6.41 -14.16
C VAL A 143 3.72 -5.80 -12.85
N ILE A 144 3.60 -6.63 -11.82
CA ILE A 144 3.25 -6.18 -10.47
C ILE A 144 4.52 -5.65 -9.81
N VAL A 145 4.47 -4.44 -9.25
CA VAL A 145 5.60 -3.84 -8.53
C VAL A 145 5.27 -3.73 -7.05
N ILE A 146 6.17 -4.20 -6.18
CA ILE A 146 6.07 -4.02 -4.74
C ILE A 146 7.27 -3.19 -4.26
N PRO A 147 7.06 -1.90 -3.92
CA PRO A 147 8.07 -1.11 -3.23
C PRO A 147 8.42 -1.74 -1.88
N VAL A 148 9.69 -1.73 -1.52
CA VAL A 148 10.17 -2.18 -0.20
C VAL A 148 11.26 -1.25 0.33
N LEU A 149 11.49 -1.34 1.64
CA LEU A 149 12.55 -0.61 2.29
C LEU A 149 13.91 -1.20 1.94
N HIS A 150 14.90 -0.35 1.62
CA HIS A 150 16.21 -0.80 1.18
C HIS A 150 17.02 -1.45 2.35
N PRO A 151 17.59 -2.66 2.19
CA PRO A 151 18.32 -3.38 3.24
C PRO A 151 19.48 -2.59 3.88
N GLN A 152 20.12 -1.69 3.12
CA GLN A 152 21.21 -0.83 3.63
C GLN A 152 20.78 0.03 4.82
N LYS A 153 19.52 0.46 4.89
CA LYS A 153 19.00 1.27 6.00
C LYS A 153 18.73 0.43 7.26
N MET A 154 18.96 -0.89 7.21
CA MET A 154 18.68 -1.88 8.26
C MET A 154 19.95 -2.56 8.82
N ILE A 155 21.14 -2.16 8.35
CA ILE A 155 22.42 -2.76 8.76
C ILE A 155 22.78 -2.29 10.17
N TRP A 156 22.77 -0.97 10.39
CA TRP A 156 23.23 -0.31 11.62
C TRP A 156 22.10 0.40 12.39
N GLY A 157 20.85 0.07 12.09
CA GLY A 157 19.67 0.73 12.64
C GLY A 157 18.40 0.18 12.04
N ASN A 158 17.25 0.72 12.41
CA ASN A 158 15.93 0.32 11.91
C ASN A 158 15.72 -1.20 11.85
N TYR A 159 16.20 -1.94 12.85
CA TYR A 159 16.19 -3.42 12.82
C TYR A 159 14.78 -3.99 12.64
N ILE A 160 13.76 -3.28 13.13
CA ILE A 160 12.35 -3.66 12.94
C ILE A 160 11.94 -3.71 11.47
N TRP A 161 12.57 -2.93 10.59
CA TRP A 161 12.29 -2.93 9.15
C TRP A 161 12.70 -4.24 8.48
N ARG A 162 13.54 -5.07 9.10
CA ARG A 162 13.81 -6.43 8.59
C ARG A 162 12.55 -7.30 8.60
N TYR A 163 11.70 -7.14 9.62
CA TYR A 163 10.42 -7.82 9.67
C TYR A 163 9.44 -7.24 8.65
N TYR A 164 9.45 -5.91 8.43
CA TYR A 164 8.63 -5.28 7.38
C TYR A 164 9.02 -5.81 5.99
N LEU A 165 10.33 -5.82 5.70
CA LEU A 165 10.86 -6.35 4.45
C LEU A 165 10.49 -7.83 4.28
N SER A 166 10.58 -8.64 5.33
CA SER A 166 10.19 -10.05 5.28
C SER A 166 8.69 -10.24 4.98
N HIS A 167 7.82 -9.43 5.57
CA HIS A 167 6.39 -9.41 5.25
C HIS A 167 6.13 -9.01 3.78
N ASP A 168 6.84 -7.99 3.30
CA ASP A 168 6.70 -7.52 1.92
C ASP A 168 7.18 -8.56 0.91
N LEU A 169 8.30 -9.23 1.18
CA LEU A 169 8.82 -10.32 0.36
C LEU A 169 7.88 -11.53 0.38
N SER A 170 7.27 -11.85 1.52
CA SER A 170 6.25 -12.90 1.60
C SER A 170 5.06 -12.57 0.71
N LYS A 171 4.62 -11.30 0.68
CA LYS A 171 3.56 -10.87 -0.22
C LYS A 171 3.99 -10.93 -1.69
N ALA A 172 5.22 -10.52 -2.02
CA ALA A 172 5.78 -10.65 -3.36
C ALA A 172 5.75 -12.11 -3.83
N ARG A 173 6.11 -13.05 -2.95
CA ARG A 173 6.02 -14.48 -3.20
C ARG A 173 4.59 -14.94 -3.45
N GLU A 174 3.63 -14.53 -2.61
CA GLU A 174 2.21 -14.86 -2.80
C GLU A 174 1.69 -14.38 -4.16
N LEU A 175 2.00 -13.13 -4.54
CA LEU A 175 1.57 -12.54 -5.82
C LEU A 175 2.30 -13.16 -7.02
N ALA A 176 3.54 -13.62 -6.86
CA ALA A 176 4.26 -14.34 -7.92
C ALA A 176 3.69 -15.76 -8.15
N LEU A 177 3.22 -16.41 -7.07
CA LEU A 177 2.55 -17.71 -7.17
C LEU A 177 1.16 -17.58 -7.79
N ASP A 178 0.41 -16.55 -7.43
CA ASP A 178 -0.94 -16.31 -7.91
C ASP A 178 -1.18 -14.80 -8.15
N PRO A 179 -0.89 -14.30 -9.37
CA PRO A 179 -1.11 -12.90 -9.74
C PRO A 179 -2.58 -12.48 -9.65
N GLU A 180 -3.54 -13.42 -9.75
CA GLU A 180 -4.97 -13.13 -9.63
C GLU A 180 -5.34 -12.66 -8.22
N LEU A 181 -4.48 -12.86 -7.21
CA LEU A 181 -4.66 -12.27 -5.88
C LEU A 181 -4.56 -10.74 -5.86
N LEU A 182 -3.94 -10.14 -6.90
CA LEU A 182 -3.99 -8.69 -7.09
C LEU A 182 -5.37 -8.23 -7.56
N TYR A 183 -6.12 -9.12 -8.22
CA TYR A 183 -7.48 -8.82 -8.66
C TYR A 183 -8.36 -8.62 -7.44
N GLN A 184 -8.91 -7.42 -7.37
CA GLN A 184 -9.94 -7.08 -6.40
C GLN A 184 -11.23 -6.85 -7.13
N PRO A 185 -12.36 -7.31 -6.56
CA PRO A 185 -13.64 -6.91 -7.08
C PRO A 185 -13.69 -5.38 -7.10
N GLU A 186 -14.22 -4.82 -8.19
CA GLU A 186 -14.57 -3.41 -8.23
C GLU A 186 -15.39 -3.06 -6.98
N ILE A 187 -14.86 -2.19 -6.12
CA ILE A 187 -15.54 -1.79 -4.90
C ILE A 187 -16.75 -0.96 -5.33
N LYS A 188 -17.95 -1.52 -5.12
CA LYS A 188 -19.19 -0.83 -5.43
C LYS A 188 -19.49 0.16 -4.31
N THR A 189 -19.31 1.44 -4.62
CA THR A 189 -19.62 2.53 -3.71
C THR A 189 -21.06 2.99 -3.91
N PHE A 190 -21.84 2.99 -2.85
CA PHE A 190 -23.23 3.41 -2.82
C PHE A 190 -23.36 4.70 -2.01
N ILE A 191 -23.77 5.78 -2.68
CA ILE A 191 -24.08 7.07 -2.07
C ILE A 191 -25.54 7.39 -2.41
N PRO A 192 -26.43 7.51 -1.42
CA PRO A 192 -27.84 7.76 -1.69
C PRO A 192 -28.04 9.16 -2.27
N LYS A 193 -28.86 9.24 -3.33
CA LYS A 193 -29.30 10.50 -3.94
C LYS A 193 -30.63 10.98 -3.38
N THR A 194 -31.41 10.06 -2.79
CA THR A 194 -32.71 10.35 -2.19
C THR A 194 -32.80 9.81 -0.77
N PHE A 195 -33.71 10.36 0.03
CA PHE A 195 -33.94 9.90 1.40
C PHE A 195 -34.41 8.43 1.43
N ALA A 196 -35.30 8.05 0.50
CA ALA A 196 -35.78 6.67 0.38
C ALA A 196 -34.64 5.67 0.09
N GLU A 197 -33.66 6.06 -0.73
CA GLU A 197 -32.46 5.25 -0.97
C GLU A 197 -31.62 5.13 0.30
N ALA A 198 -31.39 6.23 1.02
CA ALA A 198 -30.60 6.22 2.26
C ALA A 198 -31.21 5.28 3.32
N VAL A 199 -32.52 5.37 3.54
CA VAL A 199 -33.26 4.47 4.45
C VAL A 199 -33.18 3.03 3.97
N SER A 200 -33.34 2.77 2.67
CA SER A 200 -33.24 1.42 2.11
C SER A 200 -31.83 0.82 2.28
N MET A 201 -30.78 1.64 2.14
CA MET A 201 -29.39 1.21 2.37
C MET A 201 -29.16 0.84 3.84
N LEU A 202 -29.61 1.69 4.78
CA LEU A 202 -29.48 1.42 6.21
C LEU A 202 -30.27 0.17 6.63
N ALA A 203 -31.48 0.00 6.08
CA ALA A 203 -32.28 -1.21 6.28
C ALA A 203 -31.57 -2.47 5.76
N GLU A 204 -30.91 -2.40 4.60
CA GLU A 204 -30.09 -3.51 4.10
C GLU A 204 -28.89 -3.81 5.01
N ILE A 205 -28.13 -2.79 5.44
CA ILE A 205 -26.97 -2.93 6.33
C ILE A 205 -27.38 -3.63 7.64
N SER A 206 -28.52 -3.26 8.22
CA SER A 206 -29.03 -3.82 9.48
C SER A 206 -29.29 -5.33 9.48
N LYS A 207 -29.33 -5.97 8.30
CA LYS A 207 -29.55 -7.42 8.19
C LYS A 207 -28.29 -8.25 8.44
N TYR A 208 -27.12 -7.61 8.43
CA TYR A 208 -25.83 -8.28 8.57
C TYR A 208 -25.40 -8.34 10.03
N ASP A 209 -24.75 -9.43 10.41
CA ASP A 209 -24.21 -9.66 11.76
C ASP A 209 -22.85 -8.99 11.97
N LYS A 210 -22.22 -8.51 10.90
CA LYS A 210 -20.94 -7.79 10.89
C LYS A 210 -21.02 -6.58 9.98
N VAL A 211 -20.61 -5.44 10.52
CA VAL A 211 -20.61 -4.17 9.79
C VAL A 211 -19.32 -3.43 10.12
N SER A 212 -18.55 -3.03 9.10
CA SER A 212 -17.49 -2.05 9.28
C SER A 212 -18.06 -0.64 9.30
N VAL A 213 -17.52 0.22 10.14
CA VAL A 213 -18.01 1.58 10.37
C VAL A 213 -16.84 2.54 10.42
N ASP A 214 -16.99 3.69 9.79
CA ASP A 214 -16.04 4.80 9.80
C ASP A 214 -16.83 6.11 9.71
N ILE A 215 -16.47 7.13 10.50
CA ILE A 215 -17.10 8.45 10.41
C ILE A 215 -16.14 9.48 9.85
N GLU A 216 -16.65 10.36 9.00
CA GLU A 216 -15.94 11.57 8.59
C GLU A 216 -16.49 12.76 9.36
N ILE A 217 -15.58 13.64 9.80
CA ILE A 217 -15.92 14.81 10.62
C ILE A 217 -15.45 16.07 9.89
N ASP A 218 -16.36 17.02 9.73
CA ASP A 218 -16.05 18.37 9.27
C ASP A 218 -16.69 19.40 10.21
N ASN A 219 -15.97 20.48 10.52
CA ASN A 219 -16.41 21.55 11.43
C ASN A 219 -17.01 21.05 12.77
N PHE A 220 -16.45 19.98 13.35
CA PHE A 220 -16.93 19.31 14.56
C PHE A 220 -18.32 18.67 14.44
N GLU A 221 -18.82 18.42 13.24
CA GLU A 221 -20.02 17.63 12.98
C GLU A 221 -19.69 16.41 12.12
N VAL A 222 -20.51 15.36 12.22
CA VAL A 222 -20.39 14.21 11.32
C VAL A 222 -20.84 14.68 9.93
N SER A 223 -19.97 14.54 8.93
CA SER A 223 -20.27 14.90 7.54
C SER A 223 -20.79 13.71 6.73
N CYS A 224 -20.30 12.51 7.04
CA CYS A 224 -20.89 11.26 6.59
C CYS A 224 -20.50 10.11 7.52
N ILE A 225 -21.26 9.02 7.42
CA ILE A 225 -20.92 7.72 8.00
C ILE A 225 -20.78 6.68 6.90
N GLY A 226 -19.61 6.06 6.87
CA GLY A 226 -19.25 4.94 6.01
C GLY A 226 -19.64 3.62 6.65
N PHE A 227 -20.21 2.72 5.86
CA PHE A 227 -20.48 1.34 6.22
C PHE A 227 -19.95 0.38 5.16
N SER A 228 -19.48 -0.80 5.58
CA SER A 228 -19.31 -1.93 4.67
C SER A 228 -19.75 -3.22 5.35
N VAL A 229 -20.44 -4.07 4.60
CA VAL A 229 -20.94 -5.37 5.08
C VAL A 229 -20.27 -6.54 4.35
N ARG A 230 -19.54 -6.25 3.27
CA ARG A 230 -18.78 -7.22 2.46
C ARG A 230 -17.56 -6.56 1.84
N PRO A 231 -16.50 -7.31 1.51
CA PRO A 231 -15.28 -6.76 0.92
C PRO A 231 -15.46 -6.02 -0.42
N ASP A 232 -16.57 -6.24 -1.14
CA ASP A 232 -16.84 -5.71 -2.48
C ASP A 232 -17.78 -4.49 -2.48
N CYS A 233 -18.22 -3.98 -1.32
CA CYS A 233 -19.12 -2.85 -1.26
C CYS A 233 -18.81 -1.86 -0.13
N ALA A 234 -19.13 -0.59 -0.38
CA ALA A 234 -19.09 0.47 0.61
C ALA A 234 -20.33 1.34 0.46
N PHE A 235 -20.94 1.71 1.58
CA PHE A 235 -22.06 2.64 1.65
C PHE A 235 -21.57 3.91 2.35
N SER A 236 -21.82 5.07 1.78
CA SER A 236 -21.53 6.35 2.44
C SER A 236 -22.84 7.11 2.60
N ILE A 237 -23.29 7.24 3.85
CA ILE A 237 -24.51 7.98 4.19
C ILE A 237 -24.11 9.41 4.55
N PRO A 238 -24.33 10.40 3.67
CA PRO A 238 -24.01 11.78 3.97
C PRO A 238 -24.98 12.34 5.01
N THR A 239 -24.51 13.28 5.82
CA THR A 239 -25.30 14.05 6.80
C THR A 239 -25.17 15.54 6.52
N ASP A 240 -25.14 15.88 5.23
CA ASP A 240 -25.06 17.26 4.74
C ASP A 240 -26.45 17.90 4.58
N MET A 241 -26.47 19.13 4.07
CA MET A 241 -27.67 19.96 3.94
C MET A 241 -28.71 19.45 2.91
N ARG A 242 -28.53 18.25 2.33
CA ARG A 242 -29.48 17.69 1.35
C ARG A 242 -30.76 17.11 1.99
N TRP A 243 -30.75 16.86 3.29
CA TRP A 243 -31.87 16.26 4.02
C TRP A 243 -32.69 17.33 4.74
N THR A 244 -34.01 17.13 4.86
CA THR A 244 -34.78 17.90 5.84
C THR A 244 -34.42 17.48 7.26
N LEU A 245 -34.74 18.32 8.25
CA LEU A 245 -34.51 17.98 9.64
C LEU A 245 -35.21 16.68 10.05
N GLU A 246 -36.45 16.45 9.60
CA GLU A 246 -37.17 15.20 9.92
C GLU A 246 -36.54 13.97 9.25
N GLU A 247 -36.06 14.12 8.03
CA GLU A 247 -35.35 13.08 7.30
C GLU A 247 -34.04 12.73 8.00
N GLU A 248 -33.24 13.74 8.36
CA GLU A 248 -31.97 13.55 9.04
C GLU A 248 -32.14 12.86 10.39
N VAL A 249 -33.13 13.27 11.19
CA VAL A 249 -33.49 12.60 12.46
C VAL A 249 -33.83 11.13 12.21
N THR A 250 -34.55 10.83 11.12
CA THR A 250 -34.87 9.45 10.76
C THR A 250 -33.63 8.64 10.39
N LEU A 251 -32.72 9.20 9.59
CA LEU A 251 -31.44 8.57 9.26
C LEU A 251 -30.61 8.28 10.52
N TRP A 252 -30.53 9.24 11.44
CA TRP A 252 -29.82 9.07 12.71
C TRP A 252 -30.44 7.99 13.58
N ASN A 253 -31.77 7.89 13.64
CA ASN A 253 -32.44 6.81 14.36
C ASN A 253 -32.11 5.43 13.74
N CYS A 254 -32.07 5.33 12.41
CA CYS A 254 -31.66 4.11 11.72
C CYS A 254 -30.20 3.74 12.00
N ILE A 255 -29.28 4.71 11.95
CA ILE A 255 -27.87 4.52 12.29
C ILE A 255 -27.72 4.08 13.75
N ALA A 256 -28.42 4.73 14.67
CA ALA A 256 -28.42 4.40 16.09
C ALA A 256 -28.95 2.98 16.34
N ALA A 257 -29.95 2.53 15.57
CA ALA A 257 -30.45 1.16 15.65
C ALA A 257 -29.39 0.13 15.23
N ILE A 258 -28.58 0.41 14.20
CA ILE A 258 -27.49 -0.47 13.77
C ILE A 258 -26.36 -0.49 14.82
N LEU A 259 -25.89 0.70 15.22
CA LEU A 259 -24.76 0.82 16.14
C LEU A 259 -25.12 0.37 17.56
N GLY A 260 -26.36 0.58 17.98
CA GLY A 260 -26.90 0.17 19.28
C GLY A 260 -27.34 -1.29 19.37
N ASN A 261 -27.38 -2.03 18.26
CA ASN A 261 -27.77 -3.45 18.28
C ASN A 261 -26.65 -4.32 18.90
N SER A 262 -26.94 -5.08 19.95
CA SER A 262 -25.95 -5.94 20.61
C SER A 262 -25.53 -7.17 19.78
N ASP A 263 -26.32 -7.56 18.79
CA ASP A 263 -26.11 -8.77 17.99
C ASP A 263 -25.25 -8.49 16.75
N ILE A 264 -25.07 -7.21 16.40
CA ILE A 264 -24.22 -6.78 15.28
C ILE A 264 -22.82 -6.51 15.81
N THR A 265 -21.82 -7.16 15.22
CA THR A 265 -20.40 -6.87 15.45
C THR A 265 -19.96 -5.66 14.65
N LYS A 266 -19.33 -4.68 15.31
CA LYS A 266 -18.80 -3.47 14.68
C LYS A 266 -17.32 -3.63 14.42
N ILE A 267 -16.88 -3.30 13.22
CA ILE A 267 -15.48 -3.37 12.82
C ILE A 267 -15.02 -1.96 12.47
N GLY A 268 -13.90 -1.50 13.02
CA GLY A 268 -13.36 -0.18 12.67
C GLY A 268 -11.88 -0.09 12.95
N GLN A 269 -11.24 0.97 12.48
CA GLN A 269 -9.82 1.23 12.74
C GLN A 269 -9.71 2.41 13.70
N ASN A 270 -9.12 2.22 14.89
CA ASN A 270 -9.13 3.27 15.92
C ASN A 270 -10.56 3.72 16.29
N PHE A 271 -11.48 2.75 16.29
CA PHE A 271 -12.92 2.94 16.41
C PHE A 271 -13.34 3.48 17.79
N ILE A 272 -12.43 3.46 18.77
CA ILE A 272 -12.62 4.15 20.05
C ILE A 272 -12.95 5.63 19.84
N PHE A 273 -12.32 6.28 18.86
CA PHE A 273 -12.58 7.68 18.54
C PHE A 273 -14.03 7.88 18.09
N ASP A 274 -14.47 7.12 17.09
CA ASP A 274 -15.80 7.17 16.50
C ASP A 274 -16.89 6.88 17.55
N ILE A 275 -16.70 5.84 18.37
CA ILE A 275 -17.62 5.50 19.47
C ILE A 275 -17.79 6.68 20.42
N HIS A 276 -16.69 7.31 20.85
CA HIS A 276 -16.76 8.45 21.75
C HIS A 276 -17.41 9.67 21.10
N PHE A 277 -17.06 9.96 19.84
CA PHE A 277 -17.61 11.09 19.11
C PHE A 277 -19.12 10.95 18.92
N LEU A 278 -19.59 9.79 18.46
CA LEU A 278 -21.02 9.50 18.27
C LEU A 278 -21.79 9.49 19.60
N ALA A 279 -21.22 8.97 20.68
CA ALA A 279 -21.84 9.02 22.00
C ALA A 279 -21.97 10.47 22.51
N TYR A 280 -20.94 11.28 22.33
CA TYR A 280 -20.91 12.66 22.81
C TYR A 280 -21.78 13.61 21.99
N LYS A 281 -21.68 13.56 20.66
CA LYS A 281 -22.40 14.48 19.76
C LYS A 281 -23.81 14.02 19.43
N MET A 282 -23.98 12.72 19.15
CA MET A 282 -25.22 12.18 18.60
C MET A 282 -26.05 11.40 19.63
N ASN A 283 -25.53 11.24 20.86
CA ASN A 283 -26.13 10.38 21.89
C ASN A 283 -26.35 8.94 21.42
N ILE A 284 -25.48 8.46 20.51
CA ILE A 284 -25.52 7.10 19.99
C ILE A 284 -24.54 6.24 20.79
N ILE A 285 -25.08 5.27 21.54
CA ILE A 285 -24.29 4.33 22.32
C ILE A 285 -24.08 3.05 21.51
N THR A 286 -22.85 2.85 21.05
CA THR A 286 -22.45 1.62 20.35
C THR A 286 -22.45 0.43 21.31
N ARG A 287 -23.10 -0.67 20.92
CA ARG A 287 -23.22 -1.90 21.74
C ARG A 287 -22.77 -3.14 20.97
N GLY A 288 -22.66 -4.27 21.66
CA GLY A 288 -22.28 -5.55 21.05
C GLY A 288 -20.77 -5.73 20.88
N PRO A 289 -20.33 -6.78 20.19
CA PRO A 289 -18.92 -7.04 19.95
C PRO A 289 -18.27 -5.95 19.08
N ILE A 290 -17.07 -5.53 19.46
CA ILE A 290 -16.29 -4.52 18.74
C ILE A 290 -14.95 -5.14 18.33
N ILE A 291 -14.62 -5.04 17.05
CA ILE A 291 -13.33 -5.42 16.49
C ILE A 291 -12.64 -4.14 16.03
N ASP A 292 -11.66 -3.68 16.80
CA ASP A 292 -10.77 -2.60 16.39
C ASP A 292 -9.53 -3.19 15.72
N THR A 293 -9.37 -2.94 14.42
CA THR A 293 -8.27 -3.50 13.63
C THR A 293 -6.90 -2.94 14.07
N MET A 294 -6.84 -1.71 14.59
CA MET A 294 -5.63 -1.12 15.16
C MET A 294 -5.21 -1.87 16.43
N MET A 295 -6.18 -2.20 17.29
CA MET A 295 -5.96 -2.96 18.52
C MET A 295 -5.60 -4.41 18.24
N ALA A 296 -6.33 -5.07 17.34
CA ALA A 296 -6.01 -6.44 16.90
C ALA A 296 -4.58 -6.53 16.35
N HIS A 297 -4.18 -5.57 15.51
CA HIS A 297 -2.80 -5.50 15.00
C HIS A 297 -1.78 -5.28 16.13
N SER A 298 -2.09 -4.40 17.08
CA SER A 298 -1.20 -4.09 18.21
C SER A 298 -1.00 -5.28 19.16
N ILE A 299 -1.96 -6.21 19.22
CA ILE A 299 -1.82 -7.46 19.98
C ILE A 299 -0.89 -8.44 19.26
N LEU A 300 -1.02 -8.56 17.93
CA LEU A 300 -0.20 -9.47 17.12
C LEU A 300 1.24 -8.96 16.97
N TYR A 301 1.41 -7.66 16.76
CA TYR A 301 2.69 -7.01 16.48
C TYR A 301 2.82 -5.71 17.30
N PRO A 302 3.15 -5.80 18.60
CA PRO A 302 3.19 -4.64 19.50
C PRO A 302 4.15 -3.53 19.07
N ASP A 303 5.26 -3.90 18.42
CA ASP A 303 6.29 -2.96 17.98
C ASP A 303 6.01 -2.34 16.60
N PHE A 304 5.04 -2.87 15.85
CA PHE A 304 4.77 -2.42 14.49
C PHE A 304 3.99 -1.10 14.47
N LEU A 305 4.13 -0.36 13.36
CA LEU A 305 3.27 0.79 13.13
C LEU A 305 1.82 0.33 13.00
N LYS A 306 0.88 1.12 13.52
CA LYS A 306 -0.54 0.74 13.59
C LYS A 306 -1.49 1.65 12.81
N SER A 307 -0.95 2.50 11.94
CA SER A 307 -1.77 3.35 11.08
C SER A 307 -2.54 2.51 10.06
N LEU A 308 -3.72 2.98 9.63
CA LEU A 308 -4.52 2.29 8.60
C LEU A 308 -3.70 1.98 7.33
N ASN A 309 -2.85 2.93 6.92
CA ASN A 309 -1.94 2.76 5.77
C ASN A 309 -0.98 1.59 5.96
N PHE A 310 -0.40 1.46 7.16
CA PHE A 310 0.51 0.37 7.44
C PHE A 310 -0.23 -0.97 7.49
N LEU A 311 -1.41 -1.04 8.11
CA LEU A 311 -2.20 -2.26 8.11
C LEU A 311 -2.62 -2.67 6.70
N GLY A 312 -3.04 -1.71 5.86
CA GLY A 312 -3.35 -1.93 4.46
C GLY A 312 -2.19 -2.59 3.73
N SER A 313 -1.01 -1.98 3.82
CA SER A 313 0.20 -2.56 3.22
C SER A 313 0.61 -3.91 3.78
N VAL A 314 0.20 -4.33 4.97
CA VAL A 314 0.54 -5.67 5.51
C VAL A 314 -0.49 -6.70 5.09
N TYR A 315 -1.77 -6.41 5.30
CA TYR A 315 -2.85 -7.39 5.22
C TYR A 315 -3.57 -7.43 3.88
N THR A 316 -3.50 -6.37 3.07
CA THR A 316 -4.26 -6.28 1.83
C THR A 316 -3.35 -6.40 0.61
N LYS A 317 -3.94 -6.86 -0.50
CA LYS A 317 -3.33 -6.80 -1.84
C LYS A 317 -3.93 -5.67 -2.66
N GLN A 318 -4.55 -4.66 -2.02
CA GLN A 318 -5.17 -3.56 -2.77
C GLN A 318 -4.07 -2.65 -3.30
N PRO A 319 -4.18 -2.11 -4.52
CA PRO A 319 -3.32 -1.03 -4.96
C PRO A 319 -3.33 0.15 -3.98
N TYR A 320 -2.23 0.88 -3.89
CA TYR A 320 -2.10 1.99 -2.95
C TYR A 320 -3.15 3.09 -3.21
N TRP A 321 -4.00 3.38 -2.23
CA TRP A 321 -5.14 4.30 -2.40
C TRP A 321 -4.97 5.67 -1.74
N LYS A 322 -4.06 5.80 -0.77
CA LYS A 322 -4.10 6.91 0.19
C LYS A 322 -3.83 8.30 -0.41
N ASP A 323 -3.05 8.36 -1.47
CA ASP A 323 -2.74 9.63 -2.18
C ASP A 323 -3.54 9.76 -3.49
N MET A 324 -4.50 8.88 -3.79
CA MET A 324 -5.28 8.91 -5.03
C MET A 324 -6.33 10.03 -5.06
N VAL A 325 -6.81 10.49 -3.91
CA VAL A 325 -7.81 11.56 -3.81
C VAL A 325 -7.22 12.71 -2.98
N LYS A 326 -7.07 13.88 -3.58
CA LYS A 326 -6.73 15.09 -2.82
C LYS A 326 -8.02 15.72 -2.35
N PHE A 327 -8.16 15.95 -1.04
CA PHE A 327 -9.30 16.68 -0.46
C PHE A 327 -9.61 18.04 -1.12
N LYS A 328 -8.62 18.67 -1.77
CA LYS A 328 -8.81 19.91 -2.53
C LYS A 328 -9.65 19.72 -3.79
N ASP A 329 -9.58 18.55 -4.41
CA ASP A 329 -10.27 18.24 -5.66
C ASP A 329 -11.77 17.97 -5.38
N ILE A 330 -12.10 17.46 -4.19
CA ILE A 330 -13.49 17.28 -3.72
C ILE A 330 -14.21 18.63 -3.51
N LYS A 331 -13.50 19.65 -3.00
CA LYS A 331 -14.09 20.98 -2.73
C LYS A 331 -14.36 21.81 -4.00
N ALA A 332 -13.82 21.41 -5.15
CA ALA A 332 -14.07 22.11 -6.41
C ALA A 332 -15.40 21.68 -7.08
N GLU A 333 -15.97 20.55 -6.64
CA GLU A 333 -17.20 19.98 -7.20
C GLU A 333 -18.41 20.03 -6.23
N SER A 334 -18.21 20.58 -5.02
CA SER A 334 -19.25 20.76 -3.99
C SER A 334 -19.80 22.18 -3.93
#